data_AF-A0A816HT01-F1
#
_entry.id   AF-A0A816HT01-F1
#
_cell.length_a   1.000
_cell.length_b   1.000
_cell.length_c   1.000
_cell.angle_alpha   90.00
_cell.angle_beta   90.00
_cell.angle_gamma   90.00
#
_symmetry.space_group_name_H-M   'P 1'
#
loop_
_entity.id
_entity.type
_entity.pdbx_description
1 polymer ?
#
loop_
_entity_poly.entity_id
_entity_poly.type
_entity_poly.pdbx_seq_one_letter_code
_entity_poly.pdbx_strand_id
1 'polypeptide(L)'
;PDCLVSLNGLQNAPWTEQYTVALFKALSHMLCIGYGRYPPQSYVDMWLTMLSMVIGAMCYAVTIGHVSALVQSFDTSRRLYNEKYKQVEEYMAWRKLPREMRNRISDFYEHRYQGKIFHEDTILTELSETLRL
;
A
#
# COMPACT_ATOMS: atom_id res chain seq x y z
N PRO A 1 5.58 -23.05 35.30
CA PRO A 1 6.83 -22.36 35.70
C PRO A 1 7.53 -21.60 34.57
N ASP A 2 7.37 -21.97 33.29
CA ASP A 2 8.08 -21.28 32.19
C ASP A 2 7.18 -20.75 31.07
N CYS A 3 5.88 -20.53 31.32
CA CYS A 3 5.01 -19.92 30.32
C CYS A 3 5.05 -18.39 30.41
N LEU A 4 4.79 -17.72 29.29
CA LEU A 4 4.82 -16.27 29.16
C LEU A 4 4.06 -15.51 30.27
N VAL A 5 2.88 -16.00 30.65
CA VAL A 5 2.03 -15.38 31.68
C VAL A 5 2.70 -15.47 33.06
N SER A 6 3.35 -16.60 33.35
CA SER A 6 4.09 -16.81 34.60
C SER A 6 5.37 -15.96 34.67
N LEU A 7 6.11 -15.84 33.55
CA LEU A 7 7.35 -15.06 33.48
C LEU A 7 7.12 -13.56 33.63
N ASN A 8 5.96 -13.05 33.20
CA ASN A 8 5.61 -11.64 33.34
C ASN A 8 4.82 -11.33 34.62
N GLY A 9 4.61 -12.30 35.52
CA GLY A 9 3.83 -12.09 36.75
C GLY A 9 2.35 -11.76 36.52
N LEU A 10 1.82 -12.06 35.33
CA LEU A 10 0.48 -11.63 34.89
C LEU A 10 -0.66 -12.53 35.40
N GLN A 11 -0.35 -13.60 36.12
CA GLN A 11 -1.32 -14.61 36.56
C GLN A 11 -2.44 -14.02 37.42
N ASN A 12 -2.11 -13.05 38.27
CA ASN A 12 -3.05 -12.39 39.18
C ASN A 12 -3.37 -10.95 38.73
N ALA A 13 -2.89 -10.53 37.56
CA ALA A 13 -3.14 -9.20 37.02
C ALA A 13 -4.60 -9.08 36.55
N PRO A 14 -5.19 -7.87 36.55
CA PRO A 14 -6.51 -7.65 35.99
C PRO A 14 -6.56 -8.05 34.51
N TRP A 15 -7.71 -8.51 34.05
CA TRP A 15 -7.89 -9.04 32.69
C TRP A 15 -7.50 -8.04 31.59
N THR A 16 -7.67 -6.74 31.86
CA THR A 16 -7.29 -5.65 30.95
C THR A 16 -5.79 -5.65 30.69
N GLU A 17 -4.98 -5.78 31.74
CA GLU A 17 -3.53 -5.80 31.64
C GLU A 17 -3.03 -7.05 30.90
N GLN A 18 -3.61 -8.22 31.21
CA GLN A 18 -3.30 -9.46 30.51
C GLN A 18 -3.61 -9.34 29.01
N TYR A 19 -4.78 -8.77 28.66
CA TYR A 19 -5.18 -8.57 27.28
C TYR A 19 -4.27 -7.58 26.55
N THR A 20 -3.95 -6.44 27.16
CA THR A 20 -3.07 -5.44 26.55
C THR A 20 -1.67 -5.99 26.28
N VAL A 21 -1.09 -6.75 27.22
CA VAL A 21 0.23 -7.38 27.02
C VAL A 21 0.16 -8.46 25.93
N ALA A 22 -0.88 -9.27 25.91
CA ALA A 22 -1.09 -10.28 24.87
C ALA A 22 -1.25 -9.65 23.48
N LEU A 23 -2.05 -8.58 23.37
CA LEU A 23 -2.26 -7.83 22.14
C LEU A 23 -0.98 -7.17 21.66
N PHE A 24 -0.24 -6.51 22.56
CA PHE A 24 1.05 -5.90 22.24
C PHE A 24 2.05 -6.94 21.70
N LYS A 25 2.11 -8.12 22.33
CA LYS A 25 2.97 -9.22 21.85
C LYS A 25 2.54 -9.71 20.47
N ALA A 26 1.25 -9.93 20.25
CA ALA A 26 0.72 -10.36 18.94
C ALA A 26 1.03 -9.33 17.83
N LEU A 27 0.83 -8.04 18.10
CA LEU A 27 1.16 -6.96 17.17
C LEU A 27 2.67 -6.87 16.92
N SER A 28 3.49 -7.08 17.95
CA SER A 28 4.95 -7.09 17.81
C SER A 28 5.44 -8.22 16.90
N HIS A 29 4.81 -9.40 16.95
CA HIS A 29 5.07 -10.49 16.03
C HIS A 29 4.59 -10.16 14.61
N MET A 30 3.41 -9.55 14.46
CA MET A 30 2.83 -9.17 13.17
C MET A 30 3.68 -8.12 12.43
N LEU A 31 4.20 -7.14 13.15
CA LEU A 31 5.04 -6.06 12.60
C LEU A 31 6.53 -6.40 12.56
N CYS A 32 6.90 -7.65 12.87
CA CYS A 32 8.29 -8.13 12.93
C CYS A 32 9.20 -7.31 13.87
N ILE A 33 8.66 -6.75 14.96
CA ILE A 33 9.38 -5.90 15.92
C ILE A 33 10.14 -6.74 16.96
N GLY A 34 9.55 -7.85 17.42
CA GLY A 34 10.18 -8.74 18.40
C GLY A 34 9.21 -9.41 19.37
N TYR A 35 9.76 -10.05 20.41
CA TYR A 35 9.04 -10.99 21.30
C TYR A 35 8.44 -10.37 22.57
N GLY A 36 8.64 -9.06 22.80
CA GLY A 36 8.30 -8.37 24.04
C GLY A 36 9.45 -8.38 25.04
N ARG A 37 9.15 -8.57 26.34
CA ARG A 37 10.14 -8.45 27.42
C ARG A 37 11.15 -9.61 27.50
N TYR A 38 10.74 -10.82 27.12
CA TYR A 38 11.56 -12.02 27.14
C TYR A 38 11.29 -12.91 25.91
N PRO A 39 12.33 -13.57 25.35
CA PRO A 39 12.12 -14.58 24.30
C PRO A 39 11.43 -15.83 24.88
N PRO A 40 10.71 -16.61 24.05
CA PRO A 40 10.01 -17.82 24.50
C PRO A 40 10.99 -18.81 25.13
N GLN A 41 10.73 -19.22 26.38
CA GLN A 41 11.57 -20.16 27.14
C GLN A 41 11.04 -21.60 27.06
N SER A 42 9.73 -21.78 26.89
CA SER A 42 9.10 -23.08 26.74
C SER A 42 8.96 -23.48 25.27
N TYR A 43 9.12 -24.76 24.95
CA TYR A 43 8.90 -25.30 23.60
C TYR A 43 7.50 -24.97 23.05
N VAL A 44 6.47 -24.97 23.91
CA VAL A 44 5.10 -24.62 23.52
C VAL A 44 5.01 -23.15 23.10
N ASP A 45 5.55 -22.25 23.92
CA ASP A 45 5.57 -20.81 23.62
C ASP A 45 6.39 -20.50 22.36
N MET A 46 7.44 -21.28 22.10
CA MET A 46 8.30 -21.14 20.92
C MET A 46 7.55 -21.52 19.64
N TRP A 47 6.83 -22.65 19.62
CA TRP A 47 5.99 -23.05 18.49
C TRP A 47 4.83 -22.06 18.24
N LEU A 48 4.15 -21.62 19.30
CA LEU A 48 3.08 -20.61 19.18
C LEU A 48 3.62 -19.29 18.62
N THR A 49 4.79 -18.88 19.08
CA THR A 49 5.46 -17.67 18.59
C THR A 49 5.82 -17.80 17.11
N MET A 50 6.45 -18.90 16.69
CA MET A 50 6.75 -19.14 15.27
C MET A 50 5.50 -19.13 14.40
N LEU A 51 4.43 -19.81 14.81
CA LEU A 51 3.15 -19.82 14.08
C LEU A 51 2.57 -18.41 13.96
N SER A 52 2.55 -17.66 15.06
CA SER A 52 2.02 -16.28 15.06
C SER A 52 2.84 -15.32 14.19
N MET A 53 4.16 -15.50 14.09
CA MET A 53 5.01 -14.71 13.21
C MET A 53 4.73 -15.01 11.73
N VAL A 54 4.56 -16.29 11.37
CA VAL A 54 4.24 -16.69 9.99
C VAL A 54 2.90 -16.11 9.55
N ILE A 55 1.86 -16.26 10.38
CA ILE A 55 0.53 -15.72 10.10
C ILE A 55 0.58 -14.19 10.05
N GLY A 56 1.26 -13.56 11.00
CA GLY A 56 1.42 -12.11 11.07
C GLY A 56 2.10 -11.53 9.83
N ALA A 57 3.20 -12.15 9.37
CA ALA A 57 3.91 -11.74 8.17
C ALA A 57 3.07 -11.89 6.90
N MET A 58 2.31 -12.98 6.76
CA MET A 58 1.38 -13.16 5.63
C MET A 58 0.30 -12.08 5.63
N CYS A 59 -0.32 -11.82 6.78
CA CYS A 59 -1.34 -10.78 6.92
C CYS A 59 -0.77 -9.41 6.56
N TYR A 60 0.41 -9.08 7.09
CA TYR A 60 1.10 -7.81 6.83
C TYR A 60 1.39 -7.61 5.33
N ALA A 61 1.93 -8.63 4.66
CA ALA A 61 2.20 -8.59 3.22
C ALA A 61 0.92 -8.33 2.40
N VAL A 62 -0.18 -9.00 2.74
CA VAL A 62 -1.48 -8.81 2.09
C VAL A 62 -2.01 -7.40 2.33
N THR A 63 -1.97 -6.89 3.56
CA THR A 63 -2.40 -5.51 3.86
C THR A 63 -1.58 -4.47 3.11
N ILE A 64 -0.25 -4.63 3.02
CA ILE A 64 0.59 -3.73 2.20
C ILE A 64 0.17 -3.81 0.73
N GLY A 65 -0.10 -5.02 0.21
CA GLY A 65 -0.58 -5.21 -1.15
C GLY A 65 -1.87 -4.43 -1.42
N HIS A 66 -2.84 -4.50 -0.52
CA HIS A 66 -4.09 -3.75 -0.63
C HIS A 66 -3.89 -2.24 -0.51
N VAL A 67 -3.06 -1.77 0.42
CA VAL A 67 -2.75 -0.34 0.56
C VAL A 67 -2.04 0.18 -0.70
N SER A 68 -1.09 -0.57 -1.25
CA SER A 68 -0.40 -0.24 -2.49
C SER A 68 -1.37 -0.15 -3.68
N ALA A 69 -2.27 -1.13 -3.82
CA ALA A 69 -3.30 -1.13 -4.85
C ALA A 69 -4.24 0.08 -4.71
N LEU A 70 -4.61 0.45 -3.48
CA LEU A 70 -5.44 1.63 -3.21
C LEU A 70 -4.69 2.93 -3.55
N VAL A 71 -3.41 3.05 -3.19
CA VAL A 71 -2.58 4.21 -3.55
C VAL A 71 -2.47 4.34 -5.07
N GLN A 72 -2.31 3.22 -5.78
CA GLN A 72 -2.29 3.22 -7.23
C GLN A 72 -3.63 3.58 -7.85
N SER A 73 -4.76 3.23 -7.23
CA SER A 73 -6.09 3.53 -7.77
C SER A 73 -6.48 5.00 -7.58
N PHE A 74 -6.05 5.64 -6.50
CA PHE A 74 -6.37 7.04 -6.19
C PHE A 74 -5.92 8.03 -7.28
N ASP A 75 -4.83 7.77 -7.98
CA ASP A 75 -4.29 8.69 -9.00
C ASP A 75 -4.09 8.04 -10.38
N THR A 76 -5.04 7.18 -10.78
CA THR A 76 -4.98 6.45 -12.04
C THR A 76 -4.91 7.36 -13.27
N SER A 77 -5.74 8.42 -13.33
CA SER A 77 -5.80 9.32 -14.51
C SER A 77 -4.52 10.14 -14.69
N ARG A 78 -3.91 10.60 -13.58
CA ARG A 78 -2.64 11.34 -13.63
C ARG A 78 -1.47 10.43 -13.94
N ARG A 79 -1.47 9.18 -13.43
CA ARG A 79 -0.48 8.17 -13.83
C ARG A 79 -0.54 7.92 -15.34
N LEU A 80 -1.74 7.74 -15.89
CA LEU A 80 -1.94 7.55 -17.33
C LEU A 80 -1.47 8.76 -18.15
N TYR A 81 -1.76 9.99 -17.67
CA TYR A 81 -1.23 11.22 -18.27
C TYR A 81 0.29 11.24 -18.29
N ASN A 82 0.93 10.98 -17.15
CA ASN A 82 2.39 10.99 -17.03
C ASN A 82 3.04 9.92 -17.92
N GLU A 83 2.47 8.71 -17.98
CA GLU A 83 2.96 7.64 -18.84
C GLU A 83 2.87 8.01 -20.32
N LYS A 84 1.73 8.57 -20.75
CA LYS A 84 1.54 9.03 -22.13
C LYS A 84 2.48 10.19 -22.47
N TYR A 85 2.60 11.17 -21.58
CA TYR A 85 3.48 12.32 -21.78
C TYR A 85 4.95 11.89 -21.85
N LYS A 86 5.38 10.92 -21.04
CA LYS A 86 6.73 10.35 -21.11
C LYS A 86 7.03 9.72 -22.47
N GLN A 87 6.07 9.00 -23.07
CA GLN A 87 6.23 8.46 -24.44
C GLN A 87 6.40 9.60 -25.47
N VAL A 88 5.68 10.70 -25.30
CA VAL A 88 5.83 11.90 -26.14
C VAL A 88 7.22 12.50 -25.97
N GLU A 89 7.72 12.64 -24.75
CA GLU A 89 9.09 13.12 -24.49
C GLU A 89 10.16 12.26 -25.15
N GLU A 90 10.05 10.93 -25.02
CA GLU A 90 10.95 9.97 -25.66
C GLU A 90 10.90 10.11 -27.20
N TYR A 91 9.72 10.31 -27.78
CA TYR A 91 9.56 10.57 -29.21
C TYR A 91 10.22 11.89 -29.65
N MET A 92 10.02 12.96 -28.88
CA MET A 92 10.64 14.27 -29.15
C MET A 92 12.16 14.20 -29.07
N ALA A 93 12.70 13.42 -28.13
CA ALA A 93 14.13 13.15 -27.98
C ALA A 93 14.67 12.36 -29.18
N TRP A 94 13.98 11.29 -29.59
CA TRP A 94 14.36 10.47 -30.74
C TRP A 94 14.37 11.27 -32.06
N ARG A 95 13.37 12.13 -32.29
CA ARG A 95 13.31 13.04 -33.44
C ARG A 95 14.28 14.23 -33.35
N LYS A 96 14.99 14.41 -32.23
CA LYS A 96 15.87 15.56 -31.97
C LYS A 96 15.19 16.91 -32.21
N LEU A 97 13.94 17.03 -31.76
CA LEU A 97 13.19 18.28 -31.93
C LEU A 97 13.90 19.45 -31.23
N PRO A 98 13.94 20.66 -31.83
CA PRO A 98 14.49 21.85 -31.20
C PRO A 98 13.70 22.24 -29.95
N ARG A 99 14.37 22.88 -28.99
CA ARG A 99 13.82 23.20 -27.65
C ARG A 99 12.51 23.98 -27.71
N GLU A 100 12.41 24.93 -28.64
CA GLU A 100 11.20 25.74 -28.84
C GLU A 100 9.99 24.88 -29.22
N MET A 101 10.19 23.89 -30.11
CA MET A 101 9.12 22.96 -30.51
C MET A 101 8.70 22.07 -29.35
N ARG A 102 9.65 21.60 -28.52
CA ARG A 102 9.35 20.80 -27.33
C ARG A 102 8.50 21.58 -26.34
N ASN A 103 8.88 22.82 -26.04
CA ASN A 103 8.12 23.69 -25.15
C ASN A 103 6.68 23.88 -25.65
N ARG A 104 6.49 24.16 -26.95
CA ARG A 104 5.14 24.30 -27.53
C ARG A 104 4.30 23.02 -27.41
N ILE A 105 4.93 21.85 -27.55
CA ILE A 105 4.25 20.55 -27.37
C ILE A 105 3.89 20.35 -25.89
N SER A 106 4.79 20.65 -24.96
CA SER A 106 4.53 20.60 -23.52
C SER A 106 3.38 21.51 -23.11
N ASP A 107 3.40 22.77 -23.52
CA ASP A 107 2.35 23.76 -23.24
C ASP A 107 1.00 23.31 -23.80
N PHE A 108 0.99 22.74 -25.01
CA PHE A 108 -0.21 22.17 -25.61
C PHE A 108 -0.77 21.01 -24.79
N TYR A 109 0.07 20.06 -24.37
CA TYR A 109 -0.36 18.90 -23.58
C TYR A 109 -0.86 19.30 -22.18
N GLU A 110 -0.20 20.26 -21.54
CA GLU A 110 -0.63 20.78 -20.24
C GLU A 110 -1.97 21.51 -20.35
N HIS A 111 -2.15 22.35 -21.38
CA HIS A 111 -3.41 23.06 -21.60
C HIS A 111 -4.57 22.13 -21.98
N ARG A 112 -4.32 21.14 -22.86
CA ARG A 112 -5.36 20.23 -23.38
C ARG A 112 -5.85 19.20 -22.37
N TYR A 113 -4.97 18.71 -21.49
CA TYR A 113 -5.27 17.62 -20.57
C TYR A 113 -5.26 18.04 -19.09
N GLN A 114 -4.67 19.17 -18.72
CA GLN A 114 -4.63 19.67 -17.32
C GLN A 114 -4.13 18.62 -16.32
N GLY A 115 -3.21 17.75 -16.75
CA GLY A 115 -2.68 16.66 -15.94
C GLY A 115 -3.59 15.43 -15.78
N LYS A 116 -4.71 15.35 -16.50
CA LYS A 116 -5.65 14.21 -16.47
C LYS A 116 -6.03 13.77 -17.89
N ILE A 117 -5.97 12.48 -18.16
CA ILE A 117 -6.46 11.90 -19.41
C ILE A 117 -7.82 11.25 -19.15
N PHE A 118 -8.79 11.58 -20.00
CA PHE A 118 -10.10 10.95 -20.07
C PHE A 118 -10.34 10.46 -21.50
N HIS A 119 -10.84 9.23 -21.62
CA HIS A 119 -11.28 8.67 -22.91
C HIS A 119 -12.74 9.08 -23.15
N GLU A 120 -12.95 10.36 -23.46
CA GLU A 120 -14.29 10.96 -23.60
C GLU A 120 -15.17 10.18 -24.58
N ASP A 121 -14.66 9.79 -25.75
CA ASP A 121 -15.43 9.03 -26.75
C ASP A 121 -15.98 7.72 -26.18
N THR A 122 -15.17 6.99 -25.42
CA THR A 122 -15.57 5.72 -24.79
C THR A 122 -16.59 5.95 -23.67
N ILE A 123 -16.36 6.97 -22.82
CA ILE A 123 -17.27 7.33 -21.74
C ILE A 123 -18.65 7.72 -22.32
N LEU A 124 -18.66 8.54 -23.37
CA LEU A 124 -19.86 8.97 -24.08
C LEU A 124 -20.59 7.82 -24.79
N THR A 125 -19.90 6.73 -25.15
CA THR A 125 -20.52 5.51 -25.69
C THR A 125 -21.20 4.64 -24.65
N GLU A 126 -20.78 4.69 -23.39
CA GLU A 126 -21.39 3.94 -22.30
C GLU A 126 -22.59 4.67 -21.65
N LEU A 127 -22.70 5.98 -21.89
CA LEU A 127 -23.82 6.81 -21.42
C LEU A 127 -25.10 6.58 -22.25
N SER A 128 -26.27 6.58 -21.60
CA SER A 128 -27.57 6.51 -22.27
C SER A 128 -27.83 7.76 -23.12
N GLU A 129 -28.66 7.64 -24.17
CA GLU A 129 -28.94 8.76 -25.10
C GLU A 129 -29.42 10.04 -24.40
N THR A 130 -30.17 9.90 -23.31
CA THR A 130 -30.65 11.00 -22.47
C THR A 130 -29.58 11.69 -21.63
N LEU A 131 -28.44 11.05 -21.35
CA LEU A 131 -27.31 11.60 -20.59
C LEU A 131 -26.15 12.07 -21.50
N ARG A 132 -26.25 11.81 -22.81
CA ARG A 132 -25.27 12.22 -23.83
C ARG A 132 -25.53 13.65 -24.35
N LEU A 133 -26.74 14.17 -24.13
CA LEU A 133 -27.19 15.53 -24.53
C LEU A 133 -26.61 16.63 -23.63
#